data_AF-A0A9X2J8S5-F1
#
_entry.id   AF-A0A9X2J8S5-F1
#
_cell.length_a   1.000
_cell.length_b   1.000
_cell.length_c   1.000
_cell.angle_alpha   90.00
_cell.angle_beta   90.00
_cell.angle_gamma   90.00
#
_symmetry.space_group_name_H-M   'P 1'
#
loop_
_entity.id
_entity.type
_entity.pdbx_description
1 polymer ?
#
loop_
_entity_poly.entity_id
_entity_poly.type
_entity_poly.pdbx_seq_one_letter_code
_entity_poly.pdbx_strand_id
1 'polypeptide(L)' 'MRHQDPNMESRRHELLEEIHAHAREVLQQHGVDTDIADQAGCAIADHLATTWGGQIVTVP' A
#
# COMPACT_ATOMS: atom_id res chain seq x y z
N MET A 1 -4.09 -8.55 -27.58
CA MET A 1 -3.46 -7.35 -26.97
C MET A 1 -4.31 -7.00 -25.77
N ARG A 2 -3.90 -7.33 -24.53
CA ARG A 2 -4.71 -6.98 -23.34
C ARG A 2 -4.66 -5.46 -23.20
N HIS A 3 -5.82 -4.81 -23.21
CA HIS A 3 -5.96 -3.41 -22.85
C HIS A 3 -5.67 -3.33 -21.36
N GLN A 4 -4.55 -2.72 -20.98
CA GLN A 4 -4.25 -2.44 -19.59
C GLN A 4 -5.15 -1.27 -19.21
N ASP A 5 -6.25 -1.52 -18.49
CA ASP A 5 -7.16 -0.48 -18.05
C ASP A 5 -6.36 0.54 -17.22
N PRO A 6 -6.21 1.79 -17.68
CA PRO A 6 -5.43 2.81 -16.95
C PRO A 6 -6.00 3.07 -15.54
N ASN A 7 -7.23 2.63 -15.29
CA ASN A 7 -7.91 2.69 -14.02
C ASN A 7 -7.34 1.71 -12.97
N MET A 8 -6.90 0.50 -13.36
CA MET A 8 -6.51 -0.51 -12.38
C MET A 8 -5.11 -0.28 -11.81
N GLU A 9 -4.19 0.21 -12.64
CA GLU A 9 -2.86 0.60 -12.21
C GLU A 9 -2.89 1.83 -11.30
N SER A 10 -3.67 2.85 -11.66
CA SER A 10 -3.85 4.03 -10.81
C SER A 10 -4.52 3.68 -9.47
N ARG A 11 -5.57 2.85 -9.49
CA ARG A 11 -6.21 2.37 -8.24
C ARG A 11 -5.28 1.54 -7.38
N ARG A 12 -4.41 0.73 -7.98
CA ARG A 12 -3.38 -0.01 -7.23
C ARG A 12 -2.43 0.96 -6.54
N HIS A 13 -1.96 1.99 -7.26
CA HIS A 13 -1.06 2.99 -6.70
C HIS A 13 -1.72 3.75 -5.54
N GLU A 14 -2.95 4.24 -5.75
CA GLU A 14 -3.75 4.94 -4.74
C GLU A 14 -3.96 4.07 -3.49
N LEU A 15 -4.35 2.80 -3.66
CA LEU A 15 -4.50 1.87 -2.55
C LEU A 15 -3.20 1.66 -1.76
N LEU A 16 -2.07 1.48 -2.44
CA LEU A 16 -0.78 1.24 -1.78
C LEU A 16 -0.27 2.50 -1.04
N GLU A 17 -0.52 3.68 -1.60
CA GLU A 17 -0.22 4.97 -0.96
C GLU A 17 -1.07 5.17 0.29
N GLU A 18 -2.38 4.89 0.23
CA GLU A 18 -3.28 4.93 1.38
C GLU A 18 -2.85 3.95 2.49
N ILE A 19 -2.43 2.73 2.13
CA ILE A 19 -1.93 1.74 3.09
C ILE A 19 -0.66 2.22 3.78
N HIS A 20 0.30 2.78 3.04
CA HIS A 20 1.51 3.36 3.63
C HIS A 20 1.14 4.48 4.61
N ALA A 21 0.35 5.45 4.17
CA ALA A 21 -0.06 6.59 4.99
C ALA A 21 -0.80 6.14 6.27
N HIS A 22 -1.74 5.20 6.15
CA HIS A 22 -2.51 4.71 7.28
C HIS A 22 -1.66 3.89 8.26
N ALA A 23 -0.78 3.01 7.76
CA ALA A 23 0.13 2.25 8.61
C ALA A 23 1.07 3.17 9.40
N ARG A 24 1.61 4.20 8.75
CA ARG A 24 2.41 5.24 9.41
C ARG A 24 1.62 5.93 10.52
N GLU A 25 0.39 6.37 10.24
CA GLU A 25 -0.47 7.05 11.22
C GLU A 25 -0.71 6.17 12.46
N VAL A 26 -1.12 4.91 12.26
CA VAL A 26 -1.37 3.97 13.35
C VAL A 26 -0.11 3.75 14.19
N LEU A 27 1.05 3.57 13.56
CA LEU A 27 2.31 3.39 14.28
C LEU A 27 2.68 4.63 15.11
N GLN A 28 2.47 5.82 14.57
CA GLN A 28 2.68 7.07 15.30
C GLN A 28 1.73 7.21 16.50
N GLN A 29 0.47 6.79 16.37
CA GLN A 29 -0.49 6.73 17.48
C GLN A 29 -0.02 5.81 18.61
N HIS A 30 0.80 4.82 18.31
CA HIS A 30 1.45 3.93 19.29
C HIS A 30 2.81 4.44 19.79
N GLY A 31 3.21 5.66 19.44
CA GLY A 31 4.47 6.27 19.89
C GLY A 31 5.71 5.78 19.15
N VAL A 32 5.55 5.15 17.98
CA VAL A 32 6.68 4.84 17.10
C VAL A 32 7.22 6.14 16.50
N ASP A 33 8.54 6.24 16.43
CA ASP A 33 9.21 7.37 15.80
C ASP A 33 8.74 7.62 14.36
N THR A 34 8.71 8.88 13.93
CA THR A 34 8.15 9.29 12.63
C THR A 34 8.87 8.62 11.47
N ASP A 35 10.20 8.56 11.51
CA ASP A 35 11.00 8.02 10.41
C ASP A 35 10.90 6.49 10.36
N ILE A 36 10.77 5.85 11.52
CA ILE A 36 10.55 4.41 11.64
C ILE A 36 9.13 4.05 11.15
N ALA A 37 8.12 4.83 11.53
CA ALA A 37 6.73 4.62 11.12
C ALA A 37 6.55 4.78 9.61
N ASP A 38 7.22 5.77 9.01
CA ASP A 38 7.21 5.98 7.56
C ASP A 38 7.87 4.81 6.80
N GLN A 39 9.06 4.40 7.24
CA GLN A 39 9.76 3.24 6.67
C GLN A 39 8.94 1.95 6.79
N ALA A 40 8.29 1.73 7.95
CA ALA A 40 7.45 0.56 8.16
C ALA A 40 6.23 0.56 7.23
N GLY A 41 5.56 1.70 7.06
CA GLY A 41 4.44 1.81 6.12
C GLY A 41 4.85 1.55 4.67
N CYS A 42 5.99 2.10 4.24
CA CYS A 42 6.58 1.82 2.92
C CYS A 42 6.88 0.32 2.74
N ALA A 43 7.54 -0.31 3.72
CA ALA A 43 7.87 -1.74 3.66
C ALA A 43 6.62 -2.63 3.59
N ILE A 44 5.52 -2.26 4.27
CA ILE A 44 4.24 -2.97 4.19
C ILE A 44 3.63 -2.86 2.79
N ALA A 45 3.60 -1.66 2.20
CA ALA A 45 3.09 -1.44 0.86
C ALA A 45 3.90 -2.23 -0.19
N ASP A 46 5.23 -2.20 -0.10
CA ASP A 46 6.13 -2.98 -0.97
C ASP A 46 5.91 -4.50 -0.81
N HIS A 47 5.72 -4.97 0.42
CA HIS A 47 5.44 -6.37 0.68
C HIS A 47 4.12 -6.83 0.04
N LEU A 48 3.08 -6.00 0.11
CA LEU A 48 1.79 -6.27 -0.55
C LEU A 48 1.93 -6.31 -2.07
N ALA A 49 2.59 -5.31 -2.66
CA ALA A 49 2.83 -5.26 -4.11
C ALA A 49 3.61 -6.48 -4.60
N THR A 50 4.60 -6.93 -3.83
CA THR A 50 5.43 -8.10 -4.17
C THR A 50 4.67 -9.41 -3.99
N THR A 51 3.93 -9.55 -2.89
CA THR A 51 3.32 -10.83 -2.51
C THR A 51 2.00 -11.09 -3.24
N TRP A 52 1.25 -10.02 -3.55
CA TRP A 52 -0.09 -10.09 -4.15
C TRP A 52 -0.15 -9.46 -5.54
N GLY A 53 0.98 -8.99 -6.07
CA GLY A 53 1.08 -8.42 -7.40
C GLY A 53 0.56 -9.37 -8.48
N GLY A 54 -0.33 -8.86 -9.34
CA GLY A 54 -0.95 -9.64 -10.42
C GLY A 54 -2.13 -10.51 -10.00
N GLN A 55 -2.50 -10.52 -8.72
CA GLN A 55 -3.73 -11.15 -8.23
C GLN A 55 -4.92 -10.19 -8.30
N ILE A 56 -6.14 -10.75 -8.39
CA ILE A 56 -7.39 -9.99 -8.24
C ILE A 56 -7.91 -10.30 -6.85
N VAL A 57 -7.90 -9.29 -5.98
CA VAL A 57 -8.44 -9.36 -4.62
C VAL A 57 -9.75 -8.60 -4.57
N THR A 58 -10.80 -9.22 -4.05
CA THR A 58 -12.09 -8.57 -3.81
C THR A 58 -12.24 -8.32 -2.32
N VAL A 59 -12.33 -7.06 -1.95
CA VAL A 59 -12.68 -6.62 -0.59
C VAL A 59 -14.18 -6.33 -0.59
N PRO A 60 -14.98 -6.93 0.32
CA PRO A 60 -16.43 -6.72 0.38
C PRO A 60 -16.82 -5.32 0.84
#